data_AF-K1R1U7-F1
#
_entry.id   AF-K1R1U7-F1
#
_cell.length_a   1.000
_cell.length_b   1.000
_cell.length_c   1.000
_cell.angle_alpha   90.00
_cell.angle_beta   90.00
_cell.angle_gamma   90.00
#
_symmetry.space_group_name_H-M   'P 1'
#
loop_
_entity.id
_entity.type
_entity.pdbx_description
1 polymer ?
#
loop_
_entity_poly.entity_id
_entity_poly.type
_entity_poly.pdbx_seq_one_letter_code
_entity_poly.pdbx_strand_id
1 'polypeptide(L)'
;MDIIEGIQGQVWTETIRTSQQLHEMMFPRMLALAERAWHKSEWEQIPDKQRRIMETNKEWASFSKALAEREFPRLDGMGIKYRVPVPGASRKHAQFCIYKEKKEIK
;
A
#
# COMPACT_ATOMS: atom_id res chain seq x y z
N MET A 1 8.60 11.88 27.65
CA MET A 1 9.35 10.63 27.44
C MET A 1 8.58 9.89 26.38
N ASP A 2 9.13 9.74 25.18
CA ASP A 2 8.45 9.03 24.10
C ASP A 2 8.54 7.53 24.39
N ILE A 3 7.38 6.89 24.53
CA ILE A 3 7.20 5.48 24.97
C ILE A 3 7.01 4.51 23.80
N ILE A 4 7.42 4.91 22.58
CA ILE A 4 7.20 4.12 21.36
C ILE A 4 8.54 3.55 20.88
N GLU A 5 8.74 2.26 21.11
CA GLU A 5 9.97 1.53 20.74
C GLU A 5 10.00 1.15 19.26
N GLY A 6 8.84 1.05 18.60
CA GLY A 6 8.77 0.69 17.19
C GLY A 6 7.39 0.21 16.75
N ILE A 7 7.34 -0.40 15.57
CA ILE A 7 6.12 -0.95 14.97
C ILE A 7 6.34 -2.39 14.49
N GLN A 8 5.27 -3.18 14.47
CA GLN A 8 5.28 -4.56 14.01
C GLN A 8 3.99 -4.89 13.25
N GLY A 9 4.08 -5.78 12.27
CA GLY A 9 2.93 -6.31 11.53
C GLY A 9 2.74 -7.78 11.86
N GLN A 10 1.50 -8.16 12.14
CA GLN A 10 1.13 -9.53 12.50
C GLN A 10 0.45 -10.25 11.35
N VAL A 11 0.72 -11.54 11.23
CA VAL A 11 0.01 -12.44 10.32
C VAL A 11 -0.50 -13.62 11.14
N TRP A 12 -1.81 -13.66 11.32
CA TRP A 12 -2.50 -14.74 12.00
C TRP A 12 -2.91 -15.80 10.96
N THR A 13 -2.54 -17.06 11.20
CA THR A 13 -2.57 -18.12 10.19
C THR A 13 -3.77 -19.05 10.31
N GLU A 14 -4.79 -18.71 11.11
CA GLU A 14 -5.96 -19.58 11.35
C GLU A 14 -6.71 -19.94 10.06
N THR A 15 -6.70 -19.01 9.08
CA THR A 15 -7.36 -19.18 7.77
C THR A 15 -6.38 -19.34 6.61
N ILE A 16 -5.07 -19.25 6.87
CA ILE A 16 -4.01 -19.32 5.86
C ILE A 16 -3.50 -20.76 5.81
N ARG A 17 -3.92 -21.49 4.78
CA ARG A 17 -3.66 -22.93 4.63
C ARG A 17 -2.56 -23.24 3.62
N THR A 18 -2.16 -22.27 2.80
CA THR A 18 -1.12 -22.44 1.78
C THR A 18 -0.10 -21.31 1.82
N SER A 19 1.11 -21.59 1.33
CA SER A 19 2.17 -20.59 1.18
C SER A 19 1.77 -19.46 0.22
N GLN A 20 0.98 -19.77 -0.80
CA GLN A 20 0.43 -18.75 -1.69
C GLN A 20 -0.53 -17.81 -0.95
N GLN A 21 -1.45 -18.34 -0.13
CA GLN A 21 -2.33 -17.51 0.68
C GLN A 21 -1.53 -16.63 1.65
N LEU A 22 -0.42 -17.15 2.19
CA LEU A 22 0.47 -16.35 3.02
C LEU A 22 1.09 -15.19 2.23
N HIS A 23 1.59 -15.44 1.02
CA HIS A 23 2.14 -14.38 0.15
C HIS A 23 1.09 -13.33 -0.22
N GLU A 24 -0.13 -13.74 -0.56
CA GLU A 24 -1.24 -12.83 -0.90
C GLU A 24 -1.65 -11.97 0.29
N MET A 25 -1.55 -12.51 1.50
CA MET A 25 -1.77 -11.76 2.71
C MET A 25 -0.58 -10.82 2.98
N MET A 26 0.66 -11.28 2.94
CA MET A 26 1.79 -10.43 3.32
C MET A 26 2.09 -9.31 2.31
N PHE A 27 2.01 -9.59 1.01
CA PHE A 27 2.48 -8.68 -0.03
C PHE A 27 1.33 -8.08 -0.85
N PRO A 28 1.42 -6.78 -1.20
CA PRO A 28 2.57 -5.88 -1.03
C PRO A 28 2.63 -5.14 0.33
N ARG A 29 1.63 -5.29 1.19
CA ARG A 29 1.46 -4.47 2.40
C ARG A 29 2.63 -4.51 3.39
N MET A 30 3.41 -5.60 3.42
CA MET A 30 4.66 -5.68 4.20
C MET A 30 5.68 -4.61 3.79
N LEU A 31 5.73 -4.21 2.52
CA LEU A 31 6.61 -3.13 2.06
C LEU A 31 6.18 -1.77 2.63
N ALA A 32 4.87 -1.52 2.72
CA ALA A 32 4.36 -0.31 3.35
C ALA A 32 4.67 -0.27 4.85
N LEU A 33 4.60 -1.42 5.54
CA LEU A 33 5.03 -1.53 6.93
C LEU A 33 6.52 -1.23 7.08
N ALA A 34 7.38 -1.83 6.24
CA ALA A 34 8.82 -1.60 6.29
C ALA A 34 9.17 -0.13 6.08
N GLU A 35 8.52 0.51 5.11
CA GLU A 35 8.66 1.95 4.84
C GLU A 35 8.31 2.79 6.08
N ARG A 36 7.17 2.52 6.74
CA ARG A 36 6.76 3.25 7.95
C ARG A 36 7.59 2.93 9.19
N ALA A 37 8.17 1.73 9.26
CA ALA A 37 9.02 1.34 10.37
C ALA A 37 10.39 2.03 10.31
N TRP A 38 10.86 2.32 9.09
CA TRP A 38 12.20 2.84 8.85
C TRP A 38 12.23 4.35 8.60
N HIS A 39 11.19 4.89 7.95
CA HIS A 39 11.13 6.28 7.54
C HIS A 39 10.02 7.02 8.30
N LYS A 40 10.41 8.07 9.03
CA LYS A 40 9.49 9.04 9.63
C LYS A 40 9.25 10.17 8.64
N SER A 41 8.00 10.34 8.23
CA SER A 41 7.64 11.39 7.28
C SER A 41 7.27 12.71 7.96
N GLU A 42 7.51 13.80 7.24
CA GLU A 42 7.19 15.16 7.70
C GLU A 42 5.69 15.35 8.01
N TRP A 43 4.82 14.70 7.23
CA TRP A 43 3.37 14.82 7.40
C TRP A 43 2.85 14.22 8.72
N GLU A 44 3.61 13.35 9.38
CA GLU A 44 3.20 12.71 10.63
C GLU A 44 3.01 13.72 11.77
N GLN A 45 3.71 14.85 11.71
CA GLN A 45 3.67 15.90 12.73
C GLN A 45 2.78 17.10 12.35
N ILE A 46 2.26 17.16 11.12
CA ILE A 46 1.47 18.31 10.64
C ILE A 46 0.12 18.37 11.36
N PRO A 47 -0.20 19.40 12.16
CA PRO A 47 -1.48 19.49 12.88
C PRO A 47 -2.66 19.74 11.95
N ASP A 48 -2.45 20.53 10.90
CA ASP A 48 -3.49 20.86 9.92
C ASP A 48 -3.89 19.63 9.09
N LYS A 49 -5.17 19.27 9.15
CA LYS A 49 -5.69 18.06 8.50
C LYS A 49 -5.59 18.13 6.98
N GLN A 50 -5.88 19.28 6.36
CA GLN A 50 -5.91 19.37 4.90
C GLN A 50 -4.50 19.27 4.32
N ARG A 51 -3.56 20.00 4.92
CA ARG A 51 -2.14 19.93 4.57
C ARG A 51 -1.58 18.54 4.82
N ARG A 52 -1.92 17.88 5.94
CA ARG A 52 -1.52 16.49 6.19
C ARG A 52 -1.97 15.55 5.08
N ILE A 53 -3.26 15.58 4.71
CA ILE A 53 -3.81 14.74 3.63
C ILE A 53 -3.08 15.02 2.31
N MET A 54 -2.80 16.28 1.99
CA MET A 54 -2.09 16.66 0.77
C MET A 54 -0.68 16.06 0.72
N GLU A 55 0.10 16.21 1.79
CA GLU A 55 1.47 15.68 1.86
C GLU A 55 1.49 14.14 1.90
N THR A 56 0.57 13.52 2.65
CA THR A 56 0.41 12.05 2.65
C THR A 56 0.10 11.52 1.25
N ASN A 57 -0.79 12.19 0.50
CA ASN A 57 -1.13 11.78 -0.87
C ASN A 57 0.05 11.91 -1.84
N LYS A 58 0.87 12.96 -1.67
CA LYS A 58 2.08 13.18 -2.47
C LYS A 58 3.11 12.09 -2.24
N GLU A 59 3.33 11.73 -0.98
CA GLU A 59 4.24 10.65 -0.64
C GLU A 59 3.70 9.28 -1.07
N TRP A 60 2.41 9.03 -0.85
CA TRP A 60 1.72 7.83 -1.34
C TRP A 60 1.88 7.63 -2.84
N ALA A 61 1.74 8.70 -3.64
CA ALA A 61 1.93 8.63 -5.08
C ALA A 61 3.37 8.22 -5.45
N SER A 62 4.36 8.72 -4.73
CA SER A 62 5.77 8.37 -4.93
C SER A 62 6.07 6.93 -4.54
N PHE A 63 5.54 6.49 -3.38
CA PHE A 63 5.63 5.11 -2.91
C PHE A 63 4.96 4.13 -3.88
N SER A 64 3.74 4.45 -4.34
CA SER A 64 2.99 3.63 -5.30
C SER A 64 3.71 3.50 -6.64
N LYS A 65 4.38 4.56 -7.09
CA LYS A 65 5.23 4.53 -8.29
C LYS A 65 6.43 3.59 -8.08
N ALA A 66 7.12 3.69 -6.95
CA ALA A 66 8.23 2.81 -6.62
C ALA A 66 7.81 1.32 -6.54
N LEU A 67 6.64 1.04 -5.94
CA LEU A 67 6.07 -0.30 -5.94
C LEU A 67 5.85 -0.83 -7.36
N ALA A 68 5.24 -0.02 -8.23
CA ALA A 68 4.90 -0.41 -9.58
C ALA A 68 6.13 -0.64 -10.47
N GLU A 69 7.10 0.27 -10.41
CA GLU A 69 8.24 0.28 -11.33
C GLU A 69 9.41 -0.60 -10.86
N ARG A 70 9.58 -0.78 -9.54
CA ARG A 70 10.76 -1.46 -8.98
C ARG A 70 10.41 -2.69 -8.18
N GLU A 71 9.46 -2.62 -7.25
CA GLU A 71 9.25 -3.72 -6.29
C GLU A 71 8.42 -4.87 -6.87
N PHE A 72 7.36 -4.60 -7.65
CA PHE A 72 6.60 -5.69 -8.29
C PHE A 72 7.46 -6.57 -9.22
N PRO A 73 8.30 -6.02 -10.12
CA PRO A 73 9.22 -6.84 -10.92
C PRO A 73 10.18 -7.70 -10.07
N ARG A 74 10.62 -7.19 -8.90
CA ARG A 74 11.48 -7.94 -7.99
C ARG A 74 10.72 -9.08 -7.30
N LEU A 75 9.51 -8.81 -6.83
CA LEU A 75 8.64 -9.83 -6.24
C LEU A 75 8.29 -10.92 -7.27
N ASP A 76 8.03 -10.54 -8.52
CA ASP A 76 7.83 -11.47 -9.64
C ASP A 76 9.07 -12.35 -9.86
N GLY A 77 10.27 -11.74 -9.88
CA GLY A 77 11.55 -12.45 -10.00
C GLY A 77 11.85 -13.41 -8.85
N MET A 78 11.31 -13.14 -7.65
CA MET A 78 11.40 -14.02 -6.48
C MET A 78 10.30 -15.10 -6.45
N GLY A 79 9.34 -15.07 -7.39
CA GLY A 79 8.20 -15.98 -7.41
C GLY A 79 7.15 -15.73 -6.32
N ILE A 80 7.16 -14.56 -5.68
CA ILE A 80 6.21 -14.19 -4.63
C ILE A 80 4.85 -13.90 -5.26
N LYS A 81 3.81 -14.56 -4.75
CA LYS A 81 2.42 -14.41 -5.21
C LYS A 81 1.72 -13.32 -4.39
N TYR A 82 1.99 -12.06 -4.70
CA TYR A 82 1.37 -10.92 -4.02
C TYR A 82 -0.06 -10.66 -4.50
N ARG A 83 -0.86 -9.98 -3.67
CA ARG A 83 -2.23 -9.63 -4.02
C ARG A 83 -2.27 -8.48 -5.03
N VAL A 84 -2.89 -8.73 -6.18
CA VAL A 84 -3.27 -7.68 -7.14
C VAL A 84 -4.72 -7.26 -6.87
N PRO A 85 -5.00 -5.99 -6.55
CA PRO A 85 -6.37 -5.55 -6.31
C PRO A 85 -7.18 -5.61 -7.61
N VAL A 86 -8.47 -5.92 -7.47
CA VAL A 86 -9.41 -5.81 -8.59
C VAL A 86 -9.49 -4.34 -9.03
N PRO A 87 -9.44 -4.04 -10.33
CA PRO A 87 -9.50 -2.67 -10.80
C PRO A 87 -10.88 -2.06 -10.52
N GLY A 88 -10.92 -0.78 -10.20
CA GLY A 88 -12.15 0.01 -10.19
C GLY A 88 -12.56 0.34 -11.62
N ALA A 89 -13.86 0.33 -11.92
CA ALA A 89 -14.39 0.76 -13.22
C ALA A 89 -15.53 1.77 -13.02
N SER A 90 -15.54 2.82 -13.84
CA SER A 90 -16.66 3.77 -13.91
C SER A 90 -17.10 3.96 -15.36
N ARG A 91 -18.39 4.13 -15.61
CA ARG A 91 -18.91 4.45 -16.94
C ARG A 91 -19.14 5.96 -17.08
N LYS A 92 -18.51 6.61 -18.05
CA LYS A 92 -18.75 8.03 -18.41
C LYS A 92 -19.09 8.11 -19.90
N HIS A 93 -20.22 8.75 -20.24
CA HIS A 93 -20.65 9.00 -21.62
C HIS A 93 -20.43 7.81 -22.59
N ALA A 94 -21.02 6.65 -22.26
CA ALA A 94 -20.91 5.39 -23.02
C ALA A 94 -19.52 4.74 -23.09
N GLN A 95 -18.48 5.29 -22.44
CA GLN A 95 -17.14 4.69 -22.34
C GLN A 95 -16.83 4.17 -20.93
N PHE A 96 -16.14 3.04 -20.84
CA PHE A 96 -15.62 2.51 -19.58
C PHE A 96 -14.25 3.11 -19.28
N CYS A 97 -14.12 3.72 -18.11
CA CYS A 97 -12.84 4.15 -17.55
C CYS A 97 -12.41 3.15 -16.46
N ILE A 98 -11.22 2.58 -16.60
CA ILE A 98 -10.63 1.61 -15.66
C ILE A 98 -9.58 2.33 -14.82
N TYR A 99 -9.63 2.14 -13.51
CA TYR A 99 -8.69 2.70 -12.54
C TYR A 99 -8.04 1.55 -11.76
N LYS A 100 -6.71 1.59 -11.61
CA LYS A 100 -5.98 0.59 -10.82
C LYS A 100 -6.26 0.69 -9.31
N GLU A 101 -6.75 1.85 -8.85
CA GLU A 101 -7.13 2.10 -7.47
C GLU A 101 -8.39 2.97 -7.43
N LYS A 102 -9.29 2.69 -6.49
CA LYS A 102 -10.56 3.40 -6.34
C LYS A 102 -10.25 4.81 -5.82
N LYS A 103 -10.10 5.80 -6.71
CA LYS A 103 -10.18 7.20 -6.30
C LYS A 103 -11.55 7.38 -5.66
N GLU A 104 -11.59 7.67 -4.36
CA GLU A 104 -12.82 8.03 -3.67
C GLU A 104 -13.54 9.10 -4.51
N ILE A 105 -14.68 8.72 -5.07
CA ILE A 105 -15.62 9.65 -5.68
C ILE A 105 -16.34 10.26 -4.47
N LYS A 106 -15.97 11.48 -4.09
CA LYS A 106 -16.84 12.33 -3.28
C LYS A 106 -18.07 12.72 -4.08
#